data_AF-A0A964N915-F1
#
_entry.id   AF-A0A964N915-F1
#
_cell.length_a   1.000
_cell.length_b   1.000
_cell.length_c   1.000
_cell.angle_alpha   90.00
_cell.angle_beta   90.00
_cell.angle_gamma   90.00
#
_symmetry.space_group_name_H-M   'P 1'
#
loop_
_entity.id
_entity.type
_entity.pdbx_description
1 polymer ?
#
loop_
_entity_poly.entity_id
_entity_poly.type
_entity_poly.pdbx_seq_one_letter_code
_entity_poly.pdbx_strand_id
1 'polypeptide(L)'
;MSWQMIVAPAKTPCPVVDRLQREIAGFLSTREVKDQIAKVGFVPIASSSTESLQSFVNAEIERWGKVVRDAGFARSMTISCDLRRSASDSHDRRDSPEAGDRR
;
A
#
# COMPACT_ATOMS: atom_id res chain seq x y z
N MET A 1 15.06 -7.43 7.82
CA MET A 1 15.24 -7.73 6.38
C MET A 1 13.91 -7.54 5.69
N SER A 2 13.86 -6.69 4.67
CA SER A 2 12.65 -6.35 3.90
C SER A 2 12.60 -7.17 2.62
N TRP A 3 11.41 -7.50 2.14
CA TRP A 3 11.22 -7.99 0.77
C TRP A 3 11.11 -6.83 -0.21
N GLN A 4 11.53 -7.06 -1.46
CA GLN A 4 11.49 -6.07 -2.54
C GLN A 4 10.72 -6.68 -3.72
N MET A 5 9.92 -5.86 -4.40
CA MET A 5 9.09 -6.31 -5.51
C MET A 5 8.91 -5.21 -6.55
N ILE A 6 8.77 -5.63 -7.81
CA ILE A 6 8.52 -4.74 -8.95
C ILE A 6 7.03 -4.81 -9.28
N VAL A 7 6.40 -3.65 -9.41
CA VAL A 7 4.97 -3.54 -9.69
C VAL A 7 4.73 -2.58 -10.86
N ALA A 8 3.65 -2.84 -11.60
CA ALA A 8 3.18 -1.98 -12.68
C ALA A 8 1.85 -1.31 -12.29
N PRO A 9 1.48 -0.19 -12.92
CA PRO A 9 0.16 0.43 -12.73
C PRO A 9 -1.00 -0.55 -12.98
N ALA A 10 -2.10 -0.37 -12.25
CA ALA A 10 -3.26 -1.28 -12.31
C ALA A 10 -3.89 -1.42 -13.71
N LYS A 11 -3.71 -0.43 -14.58
CA LYS A 11 -4.26 -0.41 -15.95
C LYS A 11 -3.26 -0.88 -17.01
N THR A 12 -2.11 -1.41 -16.62
CA THR A 12 -1.13 -1.95 -17.58
C THR A 12 -1.70 -3.20 -18.25
N PRO A 13 -1.74 -3.27 -19.59
CA PRO A 13 -2.24 -4.45 -20.28
C PRO A 13 -1.46 -5.72 -19.94
N CYS A 14 -2.16 -6.83 -19.74
CA CYS A 14 -1.58 -8.15 -19.46
C CYS A 14 -0.38 -8.52 -20.36
N PRO A 15 -0.42 -8.37 -21.71
CA PRO A 15 0.72 -8.76 -22.55
C PRO A 15 2.00 -7.97 -22.26
N VAL A 16 1.88 -6.73 -21.76
CA VAL A 16 3.03 -5.91 -21.35
C VAL A 16 3.60 -6.44 -20.03
N VAL A 17 2.74 -6.76 -19.07
CA VAL A 17 3.15 -7.35 -17.78
C VAL A 17 3.85 -8.69 -18.00
N ASP A 18 3.30 -9.54 -18.85
CA ASP A 18 3.89 -10.85 -19.16
C ASP A 18 5.26 -10.73 -19.82
N ARG A 19 5.42 -9.75 -20.72
CA ARG A 19 6.73 -9.46 -21.31
C ARG A 19 7.72 -9.01 -20.24
N LEU A 20 7.36 -8.02 -19.43
CA LEU A 20 8.23 -7.54 -18.35
C LEU A 20 8.63 -8.66 -17.41
N GLN A 21 7.69 -9.51 -17.03
CA GLN A 21 7.96 -10.64 -16.14
C GLN A 21 8.98 -11.60 -16.74
N ARG A 22 8.84 -11.94 -18.03
CA ARG A 22 9.81 -12.81 -18.73
C ARG A 22 11.20 -12.20 -18.80
N GLU A 23 11.31 -10.92 -19.15
CA GLU A 23 12.59 -10.22 -19.24
C GLU A 23 13.28 -10.12 -17.86
N ILE A 24 12.52 -9.78 -16.82
CA ILE A 24 13.03 -9.70 -15.44
C ILE A 24 13.48 -11.07 -14.96
N ALA A 25 12.70 -12.12 -15.18
CA ALA A 25 13.08 -13.49 -14.81
C ALA A 25 14.35 -13.93 -15.54
N GLY A 26 14.49 -13.60 -16.81
CA GLY A 26 15.70 -13.83 -17.60
C GLY A 26 16.91 -13.11 -17.00
N PHE A 27 16.78 -11.82 -16.71
CA PHE A 27 17.85 -11.01 -16.13
C PHE A 27 18.29 -11.51 -14.75
N LEU A 28 17.35 -11.83 -13.86
CA LEU A 28 17.61 -12.39 -12.54
C LEU A 28 18.21 -13.79 -12.58
N SER A 29 18.09 -14.50 -13.70
CA SER A 29 18.69 -15.83 -13.87
C SER A 29 20.18 -15.77 -14.19
N THR A 30 20.68 -14.62 -14.66
CA THR A 30 22.10 -14.44 -15.00
C THR A 30 22.99 -14.45 -13.75
N ARG A 31 24.17 -15.05 -13.89
CA ARG A 31 25.10 -15.20 -12.76
C ARG A 31 25.62 -13.87 -12.23
N GLU A 32 25.97 -12.95 -13.13
CA GLU A 32 26.46 -11.61 -12.75
C GLU A 32 25.44 -10.90 -11.86
N VAL A 33 24.16 -10.90 -12.25
CA VAL A 33 23.10 -10.24 -11.48
C VAL A 33 22.87 -10.94 -10.14
N LYS A 34 22.85 -12.27 -10.12
CA LYS A 34 22.74 -13.04 -8.86
C LYS A 34 23.87 -12.69 -7.90
N ASP A 35 25.10 -12.61 -8.38
CA ASP A 35 26.26 -12.30 -7.56
C ASP A 35 26.21 -10.86 -7.04
N GLN A 36 25.77 -9.89 -7.85
CA GLN A 36 25.57 -8.51 -7.40
C GLN A 36 24.44 -8.39 -6.35
N ILE A 37 23.31 -9.06 -6.56
CA ILE A 37 22.18 -9.08 -5.61
C ILE A 37 22.58 -9.78 -4.30
N ALA A 38 23.36 -10.86 -4.38
CA ALA A 38 23.86 -11.55 -3.20
C ALA A 38 24.84 -10.68 -2.39
N LYS A 39 25.68 -9.88 -3.05
CA LYS A 39 26.61 -8.92 -2.38
C LYS A 39 25.87 -7.89 -1.54
N VAL A 40 24.69 -7.45 -1.98
CA VAL A 40 23.85 -6.51 -1.22
C VAL A 40 22.93 -7.20 -0.20
N GLY A 41 23.09 -8.51 0.00
CA GLY A 41 22.39 -9.28 1.04
C GLY A 41 20.96 -9.69 0.67
N PHE A 42 20.62 -9.69 -0.62
CA PHE A 42 19.30 -10.12 -1.11
C PHE A 42 19.39 -11.47 -1.80
N VAL A 43 18.26 -12.20 -1.83
CA VAL A 43 18.13 -13.46 -2.56
C VAL A 43 17.19 -13.22 -3.75
N PRO A 44 17.65 -13.38 -5.00
CA PRO A 44 16.81 -13.17 -6.17
C PRO A 44 15.78 -14.30 -6.32
N ILE A 45 14.52 -13.93 -6.53
CA ILE A 45 13.43 -14.87 -6.83
C ILE A 45 13.06 -14.70 -8.30
N ALA A 46 13.59 -15.57 -9.16
CA ALA A 46 13.40 -15.50 -10.61
C ALA A 46 12.16 -16.27 -11.11
N SER A 47 11.56 -17.13 -10.27
CA SER A 47 10.60 -18.16 -10.70
C SER A 47 9.14 -17.88 -10.31
N SER A 48 8.83 -16.70 -9.77
CA SER A 48 7.46 -16.38 -9.36
C SER A 48 6.62 -15.98 -10.58
N SER A 49 5.52 -16.69 -10.86
CA SER A 49 4.47 -16.21 -11.77
C SER A 49 3.88 -14.89 -11.26
N THR A 50 3.35 -14.04 -12.15
CA THR A 50 2.61 -12.82 -11.79
C THR A 50 1.50 -13.12 -10.77
N GLU A 51 0.80 -14.24 -10.92
CA GLU A 51 -0.24 -14.68 -9.98
C GLU A 51 0.34 -15.00 -8.59
N SER A 52 1.48 -15.70 -8.54
CA SER A 52 2.12 -16.03 -7.26
C SER A 52 2.56 -14.80 -6.48
N LEU A 53 2.98 -13.74 -7.19
CA LEU A 53 3.34 -12.46 -6.57
C LEU A 53 2.10 -11.75 -6.01
N GLN A 54 0.96 -11.80 -6.73
CA GLN A 54 -0.30 -11.28 -6.20
C GLN A 54 -0.76 -12.04 -4.95
N SER A 55 -0.68 -13.37 -4.95
CA SER A 55 -1.02 -14.17 -3.78
C SER A 55 -0.13 -13.84 -2.57
N PHE A 56 1.18 -13.68 -2.79
CA PHE A 56 2.12 -13.28 -1.74
C PHE A 56 1.77 -11.91 -1.14
N VAL A 57 1.47 -10.92 -1.98
CA VAL A 57 1.09 -9.57 -1.53
C VAL A 57 -0.19 -9.62 -0.69
N ASN A 58 -1.20 -10.37 -1.12
CA ASN A 58 -2.44 -10.50 -0.36
C ASN A 58 -2.21 -11.15 1.02
N ALA A 59 -1.39 -12.19 1.08
CA ALA A 59 -1.03 -12.85 2.34
C ALA A 59 -0.25 -11.91 3.28
N GLU A 60 0.67 -11.10 2.75
CA GLU A 60 1.41 -10.12 3.54
C GLU A 60 0.49 -9.00 4.05
N ILE A 61 -0.44 -8.50 3.23
CA ILE A 61 -1.43 -7.50 3.65
C ILE A 61 -2.27 -8.04 4.81
N GLU A 62 -2.73 -9.29 4.73
CA GLU A 62 -3.53 -9.91 5.79
C GLU A 62 -2.71 -10.07 7.09
N ARG A 63 -1.52 -10.66 6.97
CA ARG A 63 -0.60 -10.90 8.09
C ARG A 63 -0.25 -9.60 8.81
N TRP A 64 0.22 -8.59 8.09
CA TRP A 64 0.62 -7.32 8.69
C TRP A 64 -0.57 -6.49 9.13
N GLY A 65 -1.71 -6.57 8.42
CA GLY A 65 -2.96 -5.97 8.85
C GLY A 65 -3.41 -6.49 10.22
N LYS A 66 -3.28 -7.80 10.48
CA LYS A 66 -3.55 -8.38 11.79
C LYS A 66 -2.60 -7.84 12.86
N VAL A 67 -1.30 -7.80 12.58
CA VAL A 67 -0.29 -7.25 13.51
C VAL A 67 -0.60 -5.80 13.87
N VAL A 68 -0.93 -4.95 12.89
CA VAL A 68 -1.26 -3.53 13.11
C VAL A 68 -2.53 -3.35 13.96
N ARG A 69 -3.54 -4.21 13.76
CA ARG A 69 -4.77 -4.20 14.56
C ARG A 69 -4.50 -4.66 15.99
N ASP A 70 -3.78 -5.78 16.15
CA ASP A 70 -3.47 -6.37 17.45
C ASP A 70 -2.55 -5.45 18.28
N ALA A 71 -1.63 -4.72 17.63
CA ALA A 71 -0.76 -3.73 18.27
C ALA A 71 -1.44 -2.38 18.57
N GLY A 72 -2.71 -2.20 18.21
CA GLY A 72 -3.50 -1.00 18.55
C GLY A 72 -3.21 0.26 17.72
N PHE A 73 -2.29 0.21 16.75
CA PHE A 73 -1.94 1.36 15.89
C PHE A 73 -3.08 1.80 14.96
N ALA A 74 -3.98 0.88 14.60
CA ALA A 74 -5.13 1.18 13.74
C ALA A 74 -6.09 2.23 14.32
N ARG A 75 -6.08 2.48 15.64
CA ARG A 75 -6.97 3.47 16.28
C ARG A 75 -6.45 4.91 16.20
N SER A 76 -5.19 5.12 15.79
CA SER A 76 -4.59 6.47 15.76
C SER A 76 -5.05 7.31 14.55
N MET A 77 -5.43 6.68 13.43
CA MET A 77 -5.79 7.42 12.20
C MET A 77 -7.21 8.00 12.22
N THR A 78 -8.14 7.40 12.96
CA THR A 78 -9.51 7.92 13.07
C THR A 78 -9.56 9.27 13.78
N ILE A 79 -8.72 9.47 14.81
CA ILE A 79 -8.69 10.69 15.61
C ILE A 79 -8.39 11.93 14.75
N SER A 80 -7.48 11.82 13.77
CA SER A 80 -7.13 12.94 12.89
C SER A 80 -8.24 13.30 11.90
N CYS A 81 -9.05 12.32 11.46
CA CYS A 81 -10.15 12.58 10.53
C CYS A 81 -11.36 13.18 11.26
N ASP A 82 -11.61 12.73 12.50
CA ASP A 82 -12.67 13.24 13.36
C ASP A 82 -12.41 14.70 13.80
N LEU A 83 -11.17 15.02 14.22
CA LEU A 83 -10.79 16.38 14.59
C LEU A 83 -10.94 17.38 13.44
N ARG A 84 -10.63 16.98 12.20
CA ARG A 84 -10.79 17.88 11.05
C ARG A 84 -12.25 18.15 10.71
N ARG A 85 -13.14 17.17 10.97
CA ARG A 85 -14.58 17.31 10.75
C ARG A 85 -15.24 18.20 11.81
N SER A 86 -14.82 18.07 13.07
CA SER A 86 -15.28 18.94 14.17
C SER A 86 -14.84 20.40 13.99
N ALA A 87 -13.63 20.64 13.48
CA ALA A 87 -13.14 22.00 13.21
C ALA A 87 -13.97 22.72 12.12
N SER A 88 -14.44 22.00 11.09
CA SER A 88 -15.29 22.59 10.04
C SER A 88 -16.71 22.92 10.51
N ASP A 89 -17.31 22.13 11.42
CA ASP A 89 -18.66 22.36 11.97
C ASP A 89 -18.73 23.63 12.84
N SER A 90 -17.60 24.01 13.46
CA SER A 90 -17.52 25.22 14.30
C SER A 90 -17.45 26.54 13.53
N HIS A 91 -17.25 26.52 12.21
CA HIS A 91 -17.23 27.73 11.37
C HIS A 91 -18.64 28.14 10.89
N ASP A 92 -19.60 27.20 10.88
CA ASP A 92 -20.96 27.40 10.34
C ASP A 92 -21.96 27.92 11.39
N ARG A 93 -21.63 27.82 12.69
CA ARG A 93 -22.52 28.27 13.78
C ARG A 93 -22.47 29.77 14.10
N ARG A 94 -21.84 30.60 13.25
CA ARG A 94 -21.76 32.06 13.45
C ARG A 94 -22.81 32.89 12.68
N ASP A 95 -23.82 32.26 12.07
CA ASP A 95 -24.91 32.96 11.36
C ASP A 95 -26.32 32.56 11.84
N SER A 96 -26.55 32.51 13.16
CA SER A 96 -27.92 32.47 13.71
C SER A 96 -28.32 33.85 14.22
N PRO A 97 -29.25 34.58 13.55
CA PRO A 97 -29.79 35.82 14.09
C PRO A 97 -30.77 35.49 15.23
N GLU A 98 -30.67 36.31 16.27
CA GLU A 98 -31.43 36.28 17.52
C GLU A 98 -32.95 36.27 17.34
N ALA A 99 -33.61 35.70 18.35
CA ALA A 99 -35.04 35.66 18.55
C ALA A 99 -35.68 37.04 18.80
N GLY A 100 -36.92 37.19 18.35
CA GLY A 100 -37.88 38.26 18.65
C GLY A 100 -38.94 38.30 17.54
N ASP A 101 -40.23 38.51 17.72
CA ASP A 101 -41.05 39.05 18.79
C ASP A 101 -42.53 38.74 18.44
N ARG A 102 -43.37 38.67 19.48
CA ARG A 102 -44.85 38.69 19.56
C ARG A 102 -45.70 38.81 18.27
N ARG A 103 -46.68 37.90 18.11
CA ARG A 103 -48.12 38.13 18.39
C ARG A 103 -48.95 36.86 18.18
#